data_AF-A0A3E2HET2-F1
#
_entry.id   AF-A0A3E2HET2-F1
#
_cell.length_a   1.000
_cell.length_b   1.000
_cell.length_c   1.000
_cell.angle_alpha   90.00
_cell.angle_beta   90.00
_cell.angle_gamma   90.00
#
_symmetry.space_group_name_H-M   'P 1'
#
loop_
_entity.id
_entity.type
_entity.pdbx_description
1 polymer ?
#
loop_
_entity_poly.entity_id
_entity_poly.type
_entity_poly.pdbx_seq_one_letter_code
_entity_poly.pdbx_strand_id
1 'polypeptide(L)'
;MAVGMMEFFQRFQALQSQRVTSDELIKNRNPYVVALFDGDGMIFHQDFVRQGLEGGKKAANALRNVIFEHCKGITEETEVIAKVYANISGLAKAMVRNGCIDKPDEFKEFTLGFTQGKASFDFIDVGHGKERADSKIRGEPSPSIPSSDRTDKLVEATRWNIRNHNCKQILLGISHDSGYAPFLDDVVRQDDRCPVAIIEGSPTVRELTATGLPVINLTKDLFRGEKLVDRTTTTSAAPAPSTWAGVSSIATLPLSKPPVISVKSSPLPVKSTPSLEVIWDPGPRGLDPPLMVNPVVVQEVKKRTPKKLCNFWYLRGECNNRECAFEHDHDATGEELDALAFLNRLHPCSNGQECVLDNCIYGHHCPSTISRPNQPPLCNAYGCKFYKEDHPPDTRYKHSNSPNTEYGYN
;
A
#
# COMPACT_ATOMS: atom_id res chain seq x y z
N MET A 1 56.07 -18.35 -37.40
CA MET A 1 54.75 -17.67 -37.33
C MET A 1 53.78 -18.33 -36.36
N ALA A 2 53.70 -19.67 -36.26
CA ALA A 2 52.77 -20.35 -35.35
C ALA A 2 53.02 -20.12 -33.84
N VAL A 3 54.30 -20.04 -33.41
CA VAL A 3 54.67 -19.86 -31.99
C VAL A 3 54.20 -18.51 -31.43
N GLY A 4 54.37 -17.42 -32.19
CA GLY A 4 53.94 -16.09 -31.76
C GLY A 4 52.41 -15.90 -31.71
N MET A 5 51.65 -16.72 -32.46
CA MET A 5 50.19 -16.69 -32.44
C MET A 5 49.63 -17.41 -31.20
N MET A 6 50.27 -18.51 -30.75
CA MET A 6 49.91 -19.19 -29.50
C MET A 6 50.22 -18.32 -28.27
N GLU A 7 51.38 -17.65 -28.22
CA GLU A 7 51.73 -16.74 -27.12
C GLU A 7 50.77 -15.54 -27.04
N PHE A 8 50.38 -14.98 -28.20
CA PHE A 8 49.37 -13.93 -28.25
C PHE A 8 48.01 -14.41 -27.71
N PHE A 9 47.58 -15.61 -28.10
CA PHE A 9 46.32 -16.19 -27.66
C PHE A 9 46.31 -16.47 -26.15
N GLN A 10 47.41 -17.00 -25.58
CA GLN A 10 47.57 -17.19 -24.15
C GLN A 10 47.54 -15.87 -23.37
N ARG A 11 48.24 -14.84 -23.85
CA ARG A 11 48.18 -13.49 -23.25
C ARG A 11 46.78 -12.88 -23.31
N PHE A 12 46.08 -13.05 -24.42
CA PHE A 12 44.72 -12.56 -24.59
C PHE A 12 43.75 -13.26 -23.61
N GLN A 13 43.86 -14.58 -23.44
CA GLN A 13 43.08 -15.33 -22.45
C GLN A 13 43.40 -14.92 -21.01
N ALA A 14 44.68 -14.68 -20.68
CA ALA A 14 45.09 -14.23 -19.35
C ALA A 14 44.53 -12.83 -19.02
N LEU A 15 44.57 -11.91 -19.98
CA LEU A 15 43.99 -10.56 -19.82
C LEU A 15 42.47 -10.59 -19.70
N GLN A 16 41.79 -11.43 -20.50
CA GLN A 16 40.34 -11.67 -20.36
C GLN A 16 40.01 -12.21 -18.97
N SER A 17 40.76 -13.21 -18.49
CA SER A 17 40.55 -13.81 -17.17
C SER A 17 40.79 -12.80 -16.04
N GLN A 18 41.88 -12.01 -16.09
CA GLN A 18 42.16 -10.95 -15.12
C GLN A 18 41.07 -9.87 -15.10
N ARG A 19 40.52 -9.52 -16.26
CA ARG A 19 39.43 -8.55 -16.36
C ARG A 19 38.14 -9.10 -15.76
N VAL A 20 37.80 -10.36 -16.04
CA VAL A 20 36.65 -11.05 -15.43
C VAL A 20 36.78 -11.11 -13.91
N THR A 21 37.95 -11.49 -13.37
CA THR A 21 38.18 -11.55 -11.92
C THR A 21 38.11 -10.16 -11.27
N SER A 22 38.60 -9.11 -11.95
CA SER A 22 38.53 -7.74 -11.45
C SER A 22 37.08 -7.23 -11.45
N ASP A 23 36.31 -7.52 -12.50
CA ASP A 23 34.90 -7.18 -12.58
C ASP A 23 34.07 -7.94 -11.53
N GLU A 24 34.39 -9.20 -11.23
CA GLU A 24 33.75 -9.98 -10.15
C GLU A 24 34.07 -9.43 -8.76
N LEU A 25 35.32 -9.00 -8.51
CA LEU A 25 35.72 -8.33 -7.27
C LEU A 25 34.97 -7.01 -7.06
N ILE A 26 34.79 -6.22 -8.13
CA ILE A 26 34.02 -4.97 -8.06
C ILE A 26 32.53 -5.25 -7.83
N LYS A 27 31.96 -6.27 -8.49
CA LYS A 27 30.56 -6.69 -8.33
C LYS A 27 30.24 -7.32 -6.96
N ASN A 28 31.26 -7.74 -6.21
CA ASN A 28 31.11 -8.28 -4.86
C ASN A 28 31.53 -7.29 -3.75
N ARG A 29 31.80 -6.02 -4.08
CA ARG A 29 32.14 -5.00 -3.10
C ARG A 29 30.91 -4.67 -2.23
N ASN A 30 31.00 -4.78 -0.90
CA ASN A 30 29.86 -4.61 0.03
C ASN A 30 28.74 -5.66 -0.18
N PRO A 31 29.03 -6.96 0.03
CA PRO A 31 27.98 -7.97 0.01
C PRO A 31 26.97 -7.71 1.13
N TYR A 32 25.69 -8.00 0.89
CA TYR A 32 24.68 -7.85 1.92
C TYR A 32 23.56 -8.89 1.81
N VAL A 33 22.90 -9.14 2.94
CA VAL A 33 21.64 -9.87 3.02
C VAL A 33 20.55 -8.91 3.45
N VAL A 34 19.39 -9.00 2.80
CA VAL A 34 18.25 -8.15 3.13
C VAL A 34 17.11 -8.98 3.70
N ALA A 35 16.57 -8.55 4.84
CA ALA A 35 15.42 -9.14 5.49
C ALA A 35 14.27 -8.12 5.48
N LEU A 36 13.19 -8.46 4.78
CA LEU A 36 12.02 -7.60 4.58
C LEU A 36 10.83 -8.23 5.31
N PHE A 37 10.25 -7.51 6.25
CA PHE A 37 9.19 -8.02 7.13
C PHE A 37 7.90 -7.25 6.96
N ASP A 38 6.81 -8.00 6.86
CA ASP A 38 5.47 -7.50 7.12
C ASP A 38 5.22 -7.56 8.63
N GLY A 39 5.38 -6.41 9.30
CA GLY A 39 5.38 -6.31 10.76
C GLY A 39 4.03 -6.49 11.45
N ASP A 40 2.91 -6.60 10.73
CA ASP A 40 1.57 -6.78 11.33
C ASP A 40 1.26 -8.24 11.59
N GLY A 41 1.87 -9.15 10.82
CA GLY A 41 1.86 -10.57 11.14
C GLY A 41 3.18 -11.11 11.68
N MET A 42 4.30 -10.39 11.50
CA MET A 42 5.59 -10.73 12.10
C MET A 42 5.78 -10.03 13.45
N ILE A 43 5.06 -10.49 14.47
CA ILE A 43 5.06 -9.86 15.79
C ILE A 43 6.24 -10.32 16.63
N PHE A 44 7.05 -9.39 17.15
CA PHE A 44 8.16 -9.70 18.05
C PHE A 44 7.67 -10.24 19.41
N HIS A 45 8.49 -11.08 20.06
CA HIS A 45 8.17 -11.62 21.37
C HIS A 45 7.95 -10.50 22.40
N GLN A 46 6.93 -10.66 23.26
CA GLN A 46 6.53 -9.65 24.23
C GLN A 46 7.68 -9.27 25.19
N ASP A 47 8.58 -10.21 25.47
CA ASP A 47 9.71 -9.98 26.37
C ASP A 47 10.69 -8.96 25.80
N PHE A 48 10.86 -8.90 24.48
CA PHE A 48 11.60 -7.81 23.85
C PHE A 48 10.79 -6.52 23.91
N VAL A 49 9.51 -6.57 23.52
CA VAL A 49 8.71 -5.34 23.38
C VAL A 49 8.51 -4.60 24.72
N ARG A 50 8.27 -5.32 25.83
CA ARG A 50 8.11 -4.74 27.17
C ARG A 50 9.35 -4.03 27.71
N GLN A 51 10.52 -4.32 27.14
CA GLN A 51 11.77 -3.63 27.49
C GLN A 51 11.95 -2.30 26.74
N GLY A 52 10.96 -1.87 25.95
CA GLY A 52 10.98 -0.61 25.21
C GLY A 52 12.23 -0.49 24.34
N LEU A 53 12.92 0.64 24.47
CA LEU A 53 14.11 0.98 23.67
C LEU A 53 15.21 -0.09 23.73
N GLU A 54 15.55 -0.58 24.93
CA GLU A 54 16.59 -1.60 25.09
C GLU A 54 16.16 -2.95 24.53
N GLY A 55 14.87 -3.25 24.62
CA GLY A 55 14.27 -4.42 23.99
C GLY A 55 14.41 -4.42 22.47
N GLY A 56 14.15 -3.27 21.84
CA GLY A 56 14.34 -3.07 20.41
C GLY A 56 15.78 -3.33 19.96
N LYS A 57 16.76 -2.76 20.69
CA LYS A 57 18.18 -2.98 20.41
C LYS A 57 18.58 -4.45 20.55
N LYS A 58 18.07 -5.14 21.57
CA LYS A 58 18.32 -6.58 21.77
C LYS A 58 17.71 -7.41 20.63
N ALA A 59 16.48 -7.10 20.22
CA ALA A 59 15.83 -7.79 19.10
C ALA A 59 16.58 -7.57 17.77
N ALA A 60 17.08 -6.37 17.51
CA ALA A 60 17.91 -6.10 16.32
C ALA A 60 19.21 -6.93 16.32
N ASN A 61 19.89 -7.02 17.46
CA ASN A 61 21.09 -7.87 17.58
C ASN A 61 20.76 -9.36 17.43
N ALA A 62 19.67 -9.83 18.05
CA ALA A 62 19.22 -11.21 17.94
C ALA A 62 18.89 -11.58 16.49
N LEU A 63 18.12 -10.73 15.79
CA LEU A 63 17.80 -10.92 14.37
C LEU A 63 19.06 -11.04 13.52
N ARG A 64 20.03 -10.14 13.72
CA ARG A 64 21.31 -10.20 13.00
C ARG A 64 21.98 -11.55 13.23
N ASN A 65 22.16 -11.96 14.48
CA ASN A 65 22.87 -13.19 14.82
C ASN A 65 22.20 -14.43 14.21
N VAL A 66 20.87 -14.51 14.32
CA VAL A 66 20.08 -15.60 13.76
C VAL A 66 20.17 -15.66 12.22
N ILE A 67 20.23 -14.52 11.54
CA ILE A 67 20.46 -14.46 10.08
C ILE A 67 21.85 -15.01 9.74
N PHE A 68 22.90 -14.61 10.46
CA PHE A 68 24.26 -15.13 10.25
C PHE A 68 24.34 -16.65 10.48
N GLU A 69 23.57 -17.19 11.41
CA GLU A 69 23.55 -18.64 11.70
C GLU A 69 22.83 -19.45 10.59
N HIS A 70 21.76 -18.90 10.01
CA HIS A 70 20.92 -19.63 9.04
C HIS A 70 21.37 -19.48 7.59
N CYS A 71 22.04 -18.38 7.25
CA CYS A 71 22.45 -18.10 5.88
C CYS A 71 23.87 -18.62 5.61
N LYS A 72 23.95 -19.65 4.75
CA LYS A 72 25.23 -20.26 4.36
C LYS A 72 26.01 -19.34 3.42
N GLY A 73 27.30 -19.17 3.67
CA GLY A 73 28.19 -18.39 2.79
C GLY A 73 28.22 -16.88 3.07
N ILE A 74 27.58 -16.43 4.17
CA ILE A 74 27.76 -15.08 4.70
C ILE A 74 29.12 -15.01 5.42
N THR A 75 29.93 -14.00 5.08
CA THR A 75 31.18 -13.65 5.78
C THR A 75 30.95 -12.49 6.75
N GLU A 76 31.87 -12.24 7.68
CA GLU A 76 31.79 -11.06 8.58
C GLU A 76 31.75 -9.71 7.82
N GLU A 77 32.21 -9.68 6.57
CA GLU A 77 32.18 -8.52 5.68
C GLU A 77 30.79 -8.28 5.06
N THR A 78 29.85 -9.22 5.23
CA THR A 78 28.50 -9.12 4.68
C THR A 78 27.61 -8.30 5.61
N GLU A 79 27.03 -7.23 5.10
CA GLU A 79 26.10 -6.39 5.86
C GLU A 79 24.71 -7.04 5.95
N VAL A 80 24.02 -6.85 7.07
CA VAL A 80 22.62 -7.28 7.20
C VAL A 80 21.73 -6.05 7.19
N ILE A 81 20.81 -6.00 6.24
CA ILE A 81 19.82 -4.94 6.13
C ILE A 81 18.48 -5.52 6.57
N ALA A 82 17.80 -4.87 7.52
CA ALA A 82 16.47 -5.30 7.95
C ALA A 82 15.47 -4.15 7.81
N LYS A 83 14.34 -4.40 7.17
CA LYS A 83 13.25 -3.42 7.04
C LYS A 83 11.95 -4.04 7.50
N VAL A 84 11.37 -3.48 8.55
CA VAL A 84 10.08 -3.90 9.08
C VAL A 84 9.05 -2.84 8.73
N TYR A 85 8.08 -3.20 7.91
CA TYR A 85 6.99 -2.31 7.51
C TYR A 85 5.77 -2.64 8.36
N ALA A 86 5.30 -1.68 9.17
CA ALA A 86 4.15 -1.93 10.05
C ALA A 86 3.29 -0.69 10.25
N ASN A 87 2.04 -0.90 10.64
CA ASN A 87 1.20 0.17 11.16
C ASN A 87 1.49 0.32 12.66
N ILE A 88 2.44 1.18 13.03
CA ILE A 88 2.95 1.21 14.41
C ILE A 88 1.83 1.56 15.40
N SER A 89 1.02 2.57 15.06
CA SER A 89 -0.12 3.01 15.89
C SER A 89 -1.18 1.92 16.03
N GLY A 90 -1.52 1.24 14.93
CA GLY A 90 -2.51 0.15 14.92
C GLY A 90 -2.04 -1.06 15.74
N LEU A 91 -0.80 -1.49 15.50
CA LEU A 91 -0.20 -2.62 16.16
C LEU A 91 -0.01 -2.37 17.67
N ALA A 92 0.48 -1.18 18.06
CA ALA A 92 0.61 -0.82 19.47
C ALA A 92 -0.73 -0.94 20.22
N LYS A 93 -1.82 -0.44 19.61
CA LYS A 93 -3.18 -0.56 20.19
C LYS A 93 -3.65 -2.02 20.29
N ALA A 94 -3.35 -2.84 19.28
CA ALA A 94 -3.68 -4.26 19.28
C ALA A 94 -2.91 -5.02 20.37
N MET A 95 -1.62 -4.71 20.55
CA MET A 95 -0.76 -5.29 21.58
C MET A 95 -1.23 -4.93 23.00
N VAL A 96 -1.65 -3.68 23.23
CA VAL A 96 -2.26 -3.27 24.52
C VAL A 96 -3.55 -4.05 24.78
N ARG A 97 -4.43 -4.15 23.77
CA ARG A 97 -5.70 -4.86 23.91
C ARG A 97 -5.53 -6.35 24.22
N ASN A 98 -4.49 -6.98 23.65
CA ASN A 98 -4.17 -8.39 23.92
C ASN A 98 -3.46 -8.59 25.27
N GLY A 99 -3.03 -7.52 25.94
CA GLY A 99 -2.28 -7.58 27.20
C GLY A 99 -0.79 -7.90 27.02
N CYS A 100 -0.26 -7.75 25.81
CA CYS A 100 1.16 -7.95 25.53
C CYS A 100 2.02 -6.84 26.14
N ILE A 101 1.50 -5.61 26.15
CA ILE A 101 2.14 -4.41 26.69
C ILE A 101 1.11 -3.59 27.46
N ASP A 102 1.55 -2.79 28.43
CA ASP A 102 0.63 -2.00 29.25
C ASP A 102 0.28 -0.67 28.57
N LYS A 103 1.27 -0.06 27.89
CA LYS A 103 1.13 1.23 27.21
C LYS A 103 1.54 1.16 25.73
N PRO A 104 0.85 1.90 24.84
CA PRO A 104 1.25 1.97 23.42
C PRO A 104 2.67 2.50 23.21
N ASP A 105 3.16 3.34 24.13
CA ASP A 105 4.48 3.95 24.03
C ASP A 105 5.61 2.92 24.21
N GLU A 106 5.39 1.81 24.92
CA GLU A 106 6.38 0.71 25.00
C GLU A 106 6.73 0.16 23.62
N PHE A 107 5.72 -0.01 22.76
CA PHE A 107 5.96 -0.46 21.39
C PHE A 107 6.68 0.60 20.56
N LYS A 108 6.35 1.89 20.73
CA LYS A 108 7.06 2.97 20.02
C LYS A 108 8.52 3.06 20.45
N GLU A 109 8.81 2.92 21.74
CA GLU A 109 10.19 2.87 22.22
C GLU A 109 10.91 1.65 21.67
N PHE A 110 10.23 0.49 21.62
CA PHE A 110 10.76 -0.71 20.98
C PHE A 110 11.11 -0.48 19.50
N THR A 111 10.24 0.15 18.70
CA THR A 111 10.53 0.41 17.28
C THR A 111 11.72 1.37 17.11
N LEU A 112 11.81 2.41 17.94
CA LEU A 112 12.97 3.31 17.99
C LEU A 112 14.25 2.54 18.35
N GLY A 113 14.17 1.66 19.35
CA GLY A 113 15.29 0.84 19.80
C GLY A 113 15.79 -0.13 18.74
N PHE A 114 14.87 -0.72 17.99
CA PHE A 114 15.19 -1.62 16.88
C PHE A 114 15.96 -0.88 15.78
N THR A 115 15.45 0.27 15.34
CA THR A 115 16.11 1.12 14.34
C THR A 115 17.48 1.62 14.82
N GLN A 116 17.62 1.96 16.11
CA GLN A 116 18.90 2.40 16.68
C GLN A 116 19.88 1.25 16.93
N GLY A 117 19.42 -0.01 16.95
CA GLY A 117 20.24 -1.16 17.29
C GLY A 117 21.31 -1.48 16.24
N LYS A 118 21.03 -1.18 14.96
CA LYS A 118 21.95 -1.34 13.83
C LYS A 118 21.69 -0.25 12.79
N ALA A 119 22.75 0.31 12.21
CA ALA A 119 22.63 1.38 11.23
C ALA A 119 21.83 0.99 9.96
N SER A 120 21.81 -0.30 9.63
CA SER A 120 21.11 -0.84 8.45
C SER A 120 19.73 -1.41 8.76
N PHE A 121 19.20 -1.16 9.96
CA PHE A 121 17.91 -1.68 10.41
C PHE A 121 16.91 -0.55 10.52
N ASP A 122 15.74 -0.73 9.90
CA ASP A 122 14.68 0.27 9.89
C ASP A 122 13.35 -0.35 10.31
N PHE A 123 12.68 0.31 11.26
CA PHE A 123 11.27 0.09 11.55
C PHE A 123 10.44 1.23 10.96
N ILE A 124 9.65 0.92 9.93
CA ILE A 124 9.03 1.90 9.05
C ILE A 124 7.54 1.91 9.32
N ASP A 125 7.04 3.05 9.83
CA ASP A 125 5.59 3.26 9.94
C ASP A 125 5.02 3.49 8.55
N VAL A 126 4.11 2.61 8.15
CA VAL A 126 3.33 2.78 6.91
C VAL A 126 1.93 3.35 7.19
N GLY A 127 1.64 3.66 8.46
CA GLY A 127 0.39 4.26 8.89
C GLY A 127 -0.82 3.35 8.72
N HIS A 128 -2.01 3.95 8.83
CA HIS A 128 -3.28 3.25 8.68
C HIS A 128 -3.67 3.12 7.20
N GLY A 129 -3.04 2.21 6.46
CA GLY A 129 -3.39 1.89 5.08
C GLY A 129 -4.64 1.00 4.94
N LYS A 130 -5.54 1.37 4.01
CA LYS A 130 -6.72 0.69 3.36
C LYS A 130 -7.55 -0.44 4.01
N GLU A 131 -7.14 -1.16 5.05
CA GLU A 131 -7.86 -2.35 5.54
C GLU A 131 -9.29 -2.04 6.05
N ARG A 132 -9.53 -0.81 6.52
CA ARG A 132 -10.88 -0.36 6.93
C ARG A 132 -11.75 0.12 5.77
N ALA A 133 -11.19 0.44 4.61
CA ALA A 133 -11.99 0.77 3.42
C ALA A 133 -12.64 -0.49 2.83
N ASP A 134 -11.95 -1.63 2.89
CA ASP A 134 -12.45 -2.91 2.40
C ASP A 134 -13.50 -3.55 3.31
N SER A 135 -13.49 -3.21 4.60
CA SER A 135 -14.44 -3.74 5.58
C SER A 135 -15.88 -3.20 5.45
N LYS A 136 -16.18 -2.30 4.49
CA LYS A 136 -17.55 -1.80 4.26
C LYS A 136 -18.09 -1.92 2.83
N ILE A 137 -17.39 -2.53 1.88
CA ILE A 137 -17.95 -2.78 0.55
C ILE A 137 -17.69 -4.22 0.14
N ARG A 138 -18.49 -5.15 0.69
CA ARG A 138 -18.69 -6.45 0.03
C ARG A 138 -19.58 -6.21 -1.18
N GLY A 139 -18.99 -6.45 -2.35
CA GLY A 139 -19.68 -6.44 -3.63
C GLY A 139 -18.65 -6.61 -4.76
N GLU A 140 -18.19 -7.85 -4.92
CA GLU A 140 -17.39 -8.41 -6.01
C GLU A 140 -15.84 -8.24 -5.96
N PRO A 141 -15.07 -9.35 -6.08
CA PRO A 141 -13.62 -9.35 -6.16
C PRO A 141 -13.14 -8.98 -7.57
N SER A 142 -12.30 -7.95 -7.68
CA SER A 142 -11.53 -7.65 -8.90
C SER A 142 -10.16 -8.35 -8.82
N PRO A 143 -9.59 -8.88 -9.92
CA PRO A 143 -8.25 -9.44 -9.95
C PRO A 143 -7.22 -8.31 -9.96
N SER A 144 -7.11 -7.61 -8.84
CA SER A 144 -6.05 -6.66 -8.57
C SER A 144 -5.62 -6.87 -7.13
N ILE A 145 -4.39 -7.37 -7.00
CA ILE A 145 -3.62 -7.66 -5.78
C ILE A 145 -3.96 -6.67 -4.66
N PRO A 146 -4.20 -7.14 -3.41
CA PRO A 146 -4.58 -6.26 -2.30
C PRO A 146 -3.41 -5.33 -1.95
N SER A 147 -3.39 -4.12 -2.51
CA SER A 147 -2.35 -3.14 -2.22
C SER A 147 -2.62 -2.43 -0.90
N SER A 148 -2.21 -3.07 0.18
CA SER A 148 -1.81 -2.32 1.38
C SER A 148 -0.48 -1.63 1.06
N ASP A 149 -0.28 -0.37 1.50
CA ASP A 149 0.95 0.40 1.23
C ASP A 149 2.23 -0.34 1.67
N ARG A 150 2.09 -1.30 2.58
CA ARG A 150 3.13 -2.22 3.02
C ARG A 150 3.49 -3.26 1.98
N THR A 151 2.48 -3.93 1.42
CA THR A 151 2.63 -4.98 0.41
C THR A 151 3.41 -4.42 -0.77
N ASP A 152 3.04 -3.24 -1.25
CA ASP A 152 3.72 -2.57 -2.36
C ASP A 152 5.19 -2.26 -2.02
N LYS A 153 5.48 -1.73 -0.82
CA LYS A 153 6.86 -1.47 -0.40
C LYS A 153 7.70 -2.73 -0.31
N LEU A 154 7.15 -3.82 0.22
CA LEU A 154 7.86 -5.09 0.36
C LEU A 154 8.13 -5.72 -1.01
N VAL A 155 7.13 -5.69 -1.90
CA VAL A 155 7.21 -6.16 -3.30
C VAL A 155 8.29 -5.40 -4.08
N GLU A 156 8.26 -4.07 -4.04
CA GLU A 156 9.22 -3.24 -4.78
C GLU A 156 10.64 -3.36 -4.21
N ALA A 157 10.78 -3.42 -2.88
CA ALA A 157 12.07 -3.67 -2.25
C ALA A 157 12.63 -5.04 -2.65
N THR A 158 11.80 -6.07 -2.74
CA THR A 158 12.22 -7.41 -3.18
C THR A 158 12.69 -7.38 -4.64
N ARG A 159 11.91 -6.78 -5.54
CA ARG A 159 12.25 -6.62 -6.98
C ARG A 159 13.56 -5.87 -7.19
N TRP A 160 13.81 -4.84 -6.39
CA TRP A 160 15.07 -4.10 -6.45
C TRP A 160 16.26 -4.98 -6.05
N ASN A 161 16.13 -5.69 -4.92
CA ASN A 161 17.24 -6.45 -4.35
C ASN A 161 17.58 -7.72 -5.15
N ILE A 162 16.60 -8.39 -5.75
CA ILE A 162 16.84 -9.63 -6.51
C ILE A 162 17.73 -9.40 -7.74
N ARG A 163 17.67 -8.18 -8.31
CA ARG A 163 18.47 -7.75 -9.46
C ARG A 163 19.85 -7.23 -9.06
N ASN A 164 20.14 -7.09 -7.76
CA ASN A 164 21.40 -6.54 -7.28
C ASN A 164 22.43 -7.64 -7.02
N HIS A 165 23.58 -7.59 -7.71
CA HIS A 165 24.66 -8.58 -7.58
C HIS A 165 25.30 -8.62 -6.19
N ASN A 166 25.21 -7.52 -5.45
CA ASN A 166 25.74 -7.40 -4.10
C ASN A 166 24.81 -8.07 -3.07
N CYS A 167 23.52 -8.27 -3.41
CA CYS A 167 22.56 -8.98 -2.57
C CYS A 167 22.83 -10.48 -2.65
N LYS A 168 23.15 -11.09 -1.51
CA LYS A 168 23.50 -12.50 -1.40
C LYS A 168 22.33 -13.39 -1.03
N GLN A 169 21.32 -12.81 -0.38
CA GLN A 169 20.09 -13.50 -0.03
C GLN A 169 19.00 -12.49 0.33
N ILE A 170 17.75 -12.84 0.02
CA ILE A 170 16.55 -12.12 0.44
C ILE A 170 15.76 -13.00 1.40
N LEU A 171 15.42 -12.45 2.57
CA LEU A 171 14.59 -13.11 3.57
C LEU A 171 13.26 -12.36 3.69
N LEU A 172 12.14 -13.07 3.55
CA LEU A 172 10.81 -12.47 3.51
C LEU A 172 9.97 -12.92 4.72
N GLY A 173 9.72 -12.01 5.65
CA GLY A 173 8.81 -12.20 6.77
C GLY A 173 7.35 -11.95 6.37
N ILE A 174 6.79 -12.85 5.57
CA ILE A 174 5.44 -12.74 4.99
C ILE A 174 4.57 -13.98 5.24
N SER A 175 5.03 -14.89 6.11
CA SER A 175 4.45 -16.22 6.34
C SER A 175 2.93 -16.27 6.59
N HIS A 176 2.33 -15.18 7.07
CA HIS A 176 0.95 -15.11 7.51
C HIS A 176 -0.08 -14.71 6.44
N ASP A 177 0.36 -14.18 5.29
CA ASP A 177 -0.51 -13.59 4.27
C ASP A 177 -0.31 -14.28 2.91
N SER A 178 -1.36 -14.96 2.43
CA SER A 178 -1.38 -15.64 1.13
C SER A 178 -1.35 -14.67 -0.05
N GLY A 179 -1.64 -13.39 0.17
CA GLY A 179 -1.64 -12.35 -0.86
C GLY A 179 -0.28 -12.15 -1.53
N TYR A 180 0.81 -12.56 -0.88
CA TYR A 180 2.16 -12.50 -1.46
C TYR A 180 2.47 -13.65 -2.43
N ALA A 181 1.73 -14.77 -2.41
CA ALA A 181 2.05 -15.94 -3.22
C ALA A 181 2.08 -15.66 -4.74
N PRO A 182 1.08 -14.99 -5.34
CA PRO A 182 1.10 -14.69 -6.78
C PRO A 182 2.29 -13.80 -7.19
N PHE A 183 2.76 -12.94 -6.30
CA PHE A 183 3.92 -12.09 -6.54
C PHE A 183 5.23 -12.91 -6.52
N LEU A 184 5.35 -13.88 -5.61
CA LEU A 184 6.53 -14.73 -5.53
C LEU A 184 6.71 -15.55 -6.81
N ASP A 185 5.61 -16.04 -7.38
CA ASP A 185 5.62 -16.78 -8.64
C ASP A 185 6.07 -15.91 -9.84
N ASP A 186 5.76 -14.62 -9.83
CA ASP A 186 6.17 -13.66 -10.88
C ASP A 186 7.63 -13.20 -10.72
N VAL A 187 8.04 -12.94 -9.48
CA VAL A 187 9.30 -12.25 -9.20
C VAL A 187 10.46 -13.18 -8.89
N VAL A 188 10.19 -14.36 -8.30
CA VAL A 188 11.25 -15.32 -7.98
C VAL A 188 11.32 -16.36 -9.09
N ARG A 189 12.32 -16.23 -9.95
CA ARG A 189 12.59 -17.19 -11.02
C ARG A 189 13.64 -18.19 -10.52
N GLN A 190 13.52 -19.46 -10.91
CA GLN A 190 14.45 -20.51 -10.48
C GLN A 190 15.92 -20.26 -10.87
N ASP A 191 16.18 -19.39 -11.85
CA ASP A 191 17.52 -19.06 -12.35
C ASP A 191 18.09 -17.78 -11.71
N ASP A 192 17.39 -17.19 -10.74
CA ASP A 192 17.86 -16.00 -10.05
C ASP A 192 19.07 -16.32 -9.16
N ARG A 193 20.11 -15.49 -9.28
CA ARG A 193 21.37 -15.67 -8.55
C ARG A 193 21.26 -15.35 -7.06
N CYS A 194 20.23 -14.60 -6.66
CA CYS A 194 20.00 -14.22 -5.27
C CYS A 194 18.90 -15.12 -4.69
N PRO A 195 19.24 -16.07 -3.80
CA PRO A 195 18.27 -16.97 -3.19
C PRO A 195 17.25 -16.19 -2.34
N VAL A 196 15.99 -16.60 -2.42
CA VAL A 196 14.89 -16.07 -1.61
C VAL A 196 14.44 -17.14 -0.61
N ALA A 197 14.22 -16.76 0.65
CA ALA A 197 13.65 -17.63 1.67
C ALA A 197 12.58 -16.91 2.49
N ILE A 198 11.61 -17.67 3.00
CA ILE A 198 10.52 -17.16 3.84
C ILE A 198 10.93 -17.30 5.32
N ILE A 199 10.70 -16.25 6.11
CA ILE A 199 10.81 -16.30 7.56
C ILE A 199 9.43 -16.57 8.17
N GLU A 200 9.36 -17.62 8.95
CA GLU A 200 8.15 -18.01 9.68
C GLU A 200 8.11 -17.31 11.05
N GLY A 201 7.10 -16.45 11.21
CA GLY A 201 6.73 -15.83 12.48
C GLY A 201 5.45 -16.45 13.05
N SER A 202 4.52 -16.82 12.17
CA SER A 202 3.37 -17.69 12.47
C SER A 202 3.30 -18.78 11.39
N PRO A 203 2.64 -19.93 11.62
CA PRO A 203 2.62 -21.03 10.66
C PRO A 203 2.38 -20.56 9.22
N THR A 204 3.31 -20.90 8.32
CA THR A 204 3.29 -20.41 6.94
C THR A 204 2.03 -20.89 6.22
N VAL A 205 1.32 -19.96 5.56
CA VAL A 205 0.10 -20.30 4.81
C VAL A 205 0.39 -21.26 3.65
N ARG A 206 -0.61 -22.05 3.27
CA ARG A 206 -0.43 -23.17 2.33
C ARG A 206 0.00 -22.69 0.95
N GLU A 207 -0.51 -21.55 0.51
CA GLU A 207 -0.22 -20.90 -0.76
C GLU A 207 1.26 -20.51 -0.84
N LEU A 208 1.83 -19.97 0.24
CA LEU A 208 3.25 -19.65 0.31
C LEU A 208 4.12 -20.91 0.38
N THR A 209 3.66 -21.95 1.07
CA THR A 209 4.37 -23.25 1.09
C THR A 209 4.40 -23.89 -0.30
N ALA A 210 3.35 -23.70 -1.10
CA ALA A 210 3.26 -24.23 -2.46
C ALA A 210 4.27 -23.60 -3.43
N THR A 211 4.84 -22.43 -3.13
CA THR A 211 5.91 -21.80 -3.93
C THR A 211 7.22 -22.60 -3.90
N GLY A 212 7.38 -23.53 -2.95
CA GLY A 212 8.59 -24.35 -2.82
C GLY A 212 9.81 -23.59 -2.27
N LEU A 213 9.64 -22.34 -1.83
CA LEU A 213 10.72 -21.56 -1.22
C LEU A 213 11.17 -22.17 0.12
N PRO A 214 12.47 -22.11 0.46
CA PRO A 214 12.96 -22.48 1.77
C PRO A 214 12.28 -21.66 2.88
N VAL A 215 11.89 -22.31 3.96
CA VAL A 215 11.28 -21.66 5.13
C VAL A 215 12.24 -21.76 6.31
N ILE A 216 12.50 -20.62 6.97
CA ILE A 216 13.32 -20.48 8.16
C ILE A 216 12.40 -20.12 9.33
N ASN A 217 12.32 -20.99 10.34
CA ASN A 217 11.45 -20.76 11.49
C ASN A 217 12.19 -20.00 12.60
N LEU A 218 11.74 -18.77 12.89
CA LEU A 218 12.31 -17.90 13.91
C LEU A 218 11.33 -17.62 15.06
N THR A 219 10.33 -18.50 15.23
CA THR A 219 9.26 -18.36 16.24
C THR A 219 9.72 -18.65 17.68
N LYS A 220 10.89 -19.29 17.84
CA LYS A 220 11.46 -19.57 19.17
C LYS A 220 12.33 -18.42 19.68
N ASP A 221 13.01 -17.74 18.76
CA ASP A 221 14.09 -16.83 19.12
C ASP A 221 13.68 -15.35 19.05
N LEU A 222 12.72 -15.01 18.19
CA LEU A 222 12.44 -13.61 17.86
C LEU A 222 10.96 -13.25 17.72
N PHE A 223 10.19 -14.06 16.98
CA PHE A 223 8.79 -13.77 16.67
C PHE A 223 7.84 -14.63 17.50
N ARG A 224 6.61 -14.14 17.72
CA ARG A 224 5.55 -14.92 18.35
C ARG A 224 4.96 -15.91 17.35
N GLY A 225 5.01 -17.21 17.68
CA GLY A 225 4.34 -18.27 16.91
C GLY A 225 2.81 -18.15 16.81
N GLU A 226 2.19 -17.29 17.62
CA GLU A 226 0.74 -17.09 17.70
C GLU A 226 0.33 -15.67 17.30
N LYS A 227 -0.77 -15.55 16.54
CA LYS A 227 -1.37 -14.26 16.19
C LYS A 227 -1.95 -13.56 17.42
N LEU A 228 -1.99 -12.23 17.39
CA LEU A 228 -2.68 -11.43 18.40
C LEU A 228 -4.19 -11.77 18.39
N VAL A 229 -4.71 -12.34 19.47
CA VAL A 229 -6.13 -12.69 19.60
C VAL A 229 -6.93 -11.48 20.08
N ASP A 230 -7.97 -11.09 19.35
CA ASP A 230 -8.90 -10.04 19.78
C ASP A 230 -9.79 -10.57 20.92
N ARG A 231 -9.46 -10.23 22.18
CA ARG A 231 -10.25 -10.61 23.38
C ARG A 231 -11.56 -9.82 23.54
N THR A 232 -12.27 -9.53 22.45
CA THR A 232 -13.64 -8.99 22.47
C THR A 232 -14.71 -10.09 22.39
N THR A 233 -14.33 -11.36 22.29
CA THR A 233 -15.25 -12.50 22.35
C THR A 233 -14.76 -13.53 23.35
N THR A 234 -14.98 -13.27 24.63
CA THR A 234 -14.96 -14.33 25.65
C THR A 234 -16.00 -14.03 26.71
N THR A 235 -17.26 -14.27 26.36
CA THR A 235 -18.27 -14.69 27.33
C THR A 235 -18.84 -16.02 26.84
N SER A 236 -18.73 -17.02 27.69
CA SER A 236 -19.03 -18.43 27.46
C SER A 236 -20.38 -18.72 26.81
N ALA A 237 -20.41 -19.58 25.79
CA ALA A 237 -21.47 -20.55 25.56
C ALA A 237 -20.99 -21.67 24.61
N ALA A 238 -21.44 -22.89 24.89
CA ALA A 238 -21.05 -24.19 24.34
C ALA A 238 -21.42 -24.38 22.83
N PRO A 239 -20.95 -25.47 22.17
CA PRO A 239 -20.93 -25.57 20.72
C PRO A 239 -22.28 -26.04 20.14
N ALA A 240 -22.66 -25.51 18.98
CA ALA A 240 -23.70 -26.09 18.13
C ALA A 240 -23.16 -26.22 16.68
N PRO A 241 -23.42 -27.34 15.99
CA PRO A 241 -22.80 -27.65 14.71
C PRO A 241 -23.49 -26.96 13.53
N SER A 242 -22.69 -26.77 12.49
CA SER A 242 -23.02 -26.39 11.13
C SER A 242 -24.18 -27.18 10.52
N THR A 243 -25.19 -26.50 9.95
CA THR A 243 -25.80 -26.95 8.68
C THR A 243 -26.52 -25.81 7.93
N TRP A 244 -26.60 -26.01 6.63
CA TRP A 244 -26.91 -25.14 5.51
C TRP A 244 -28.16 -25.73 4.86
N ALA A 245 -29.31 -25.06 4.91
CA ALA A 245 -30.44 -25.18 3.96
C ALA A 245 -31.62 -24.30 4.39
N GLY A 246 -32.37 -23.83 3.40
CA GLY A 246 -33.42 -22.81 3.47
C GLY A 246 -34.67 -23.16 4.30
N VAL A 247 -35.51 -22.15 4.51
CA VAL A 247 -36.79 -21.96 3.79
C VAL A 247 -37.46 -20.66 4.25
N SER A 248 -38.03 -19.95 3.27
CA SER A 248 -38.93 -18.80 3.38
C SER A 248 -40.06 -18.97 4.41
N SER A 249 -40.46 -17.88 5.07
CA SER A 249 -41.87 -17.42 5.08
C SER A 249 -42.04 -16.08 5.79
N ILE A 250 -43.02 -15.36 5.24
CA ILE A 250 -43.46 -13.99 5.46
C ILE A 250 -44.05 -13.77 6.86
N ALA A 251 -43.86 -12.58 7.43
CA ALA A 251 -44.86 -11.93 8.27
C ALA A 251 -44.76 -10.39 8.14
N THR A 252 -45.93 -9.76 8.05
CA THR A 252 -46.20 -8.41 7.54
C THR A 252 -46.51 -7.44 8.69
N LEU A 253 -46.42 -6.13 8.39
CA LEU A 253 -47.16 -4.94 8.91
C LEU A 253 -46.34 -3.92 9.75
N PRO A 254 -46.70 -2.62 9.75
CA PRO A 254 -47.20 -1.79 8.65
C PRO A 254 -46.46 -0.43 8.49
N LEU A 255 -46.63 0.12 7.29
CA LEU A 255 -46.00 1.33 6.74
C LEU A 255 -46.76 2.61 7.13
N SER A 256 -46.04 3.62 7.64
CA SER A 256 -46.56 4.99 7.84
C SER A 256 -46.05 5.91 6.74
N LYS A 257 -46.97 6.63 6.09
CA LYS A 257 -46.77 7.51 4.92
C LYS A 257 -45.96 8.78 5.25
N PRO A 258 -45.16 9.32 4.31
CA PRO A 258 -44.81 10.74 4.28
C PRO A 258 -45.67 11.53 3.24
N PRO A 259 -45.84 12.85 3.40
CA PRO A 259 -46.67 13.67 2.53
C PRO A 259 -45.92 14.15 1.27
N VAL A 260 -46.70 14.38 0.22
CA VAL A 260 -46.29 14.91 -1.09
C VAL A 260 -46.30 16.44 -1.04
N ILE A 261 -45.21 17.09 -1.45
CA ILE A 261 -45.25 18.48 -1.94
C ILE A 261 -44.49 18.55 -3.27
N SER A 262 -45.25 18.88 -4.30
CA SER A 262 -44.82 19.16 -5.68
C SER A 262 -44.42 20.63 -5.80
N VAL A 263 -43.27 20.94 -6.39
CA VAL A 263 -43.01 22.28 -6.95
C VAL A 263 -42.36 22.19 -8.33
N LYS A 264 -42.99 22.92 -9.25
CA LYS A 264 -42.73 23.00 -10.68
C LYS A 264 -41.54 23.91 -10.98
N SER A 265 -40.82 23.57 -12.05
CA SER A 265 -39.79 24.34 -12.73
C SER A 265 -40.36 25.50 -13.57
N SER A 266 -39.71 26.66 -13.53
CA SER A 266 -39.70 27.67 -14.61
C SER A 266 -38.40 28.51 -14.55
N PRO A 267 -37.72 28.82 -15.67
CA PRO A 267 -36.50 29.63 -15.73
C PRO A 267 -36.76 31.09 -16.18
N LEU A 268 -35.74 31.98 -16.04
CA LEU A 268 -35.38 33.22 -16.81
C LEU A 268 -34.70 34.29 -15.88
N PRO A 269 -34.02 35.35 -16.37
CA PRO A 269 -32.76 35.41 -17.12
C PRO A 269 -31.69 36.36 -16.50
N VAL A 270 -30.48 36.34 -17.08
CA VAL A 270 -29.19 36.98 -16.69
C VAL A 270 -29.18 38.53 -16.63
N LYS A 271 -28.40 39.11 -15.70
CA LYS A 271 -27.66 40.39 -15.87
C LYS A 271 -26.30 40.37 -15.16
N SER A 272 -25.25 40.69 -15.92
CA SER A 272 -23.89 41.14 -15.52
C SER A 272 -23.96 42.49 -14.77
N THR A 273 -23.06 42.91 -13.87
CA THR A 273 -21.59 43.10 -13.97
C THR A 273 -21.01 43.42 -12.55
N PRO A 274 -19.72 43.77 -12.35
CA PRO A 274 -18.68 42.94 -11.73
C PRO A 274 -18.28 43.36 -10.30
N SER A 275 -17.83 42.42 -9.48
CA SER A 275 -17.02 42.77 -8.31
C SER A 275 -16.14 41.59 -7.87
N LEU A 276 -14.89 41.58 -8.37
CA LEU A 276 -13.69 41.02 -7.74
C LEU A 276 -13.90 39.78 -6.86
N GLU A 277 -14.24 38.65 -7.48
CA GLU A 277 -14.12 37.36 -6.79
C GLU A 277 -12.66 36.93 -6.85
N VAL A 278 -12.07 36.72 -5.68
CA VAL A 278 -10.76 36.09 -5.52
C VAL A 278 -10.88 34.68 -6.09
N ILE A 279 -10.56 34.52 -7.37
CA ILE A 279 -10.32 33.22 -7.99
C ILE A 279 -9.03 32.73 -7.34
N TRP A 280 -9.19 31.85 -6.36
CA TRP A 280 -8.05 31.15 -5.78
C TRP A 280 -7.29 30.44 -6.90
N ASP A 281 -5.99 30.74 -6.98
CA ASP A 281 -5.08 30.09 -7.90
C ASP A 281 -4.31 29.00 -7.12
N PRO A 282 -4.53 27.71 -7.43
CA PRO A 282 -3.89 26.61 -6.70
C PRO A 282 -2.40 26.48 -7.03
N GLY A 283 -1.89 27.07 -8.12
CA GLY A 283 -0.50 26.93 -8.53
C GLY A 283 -0.29 27.11 -10.03
N PRO A 284 0.93 26.87 -10.56
CA PRO A 284 1.29 27.17 -11.94
C PRO A 284 0.49 26.39 -13.00
N ARG A 285 -0.07 25.23 -12.62
CA ARG A 285 -0.99 24.45 -13.47
C ARG A 285 -2.42 25.03 -13.49
N GLY A 286 -2.80 25.77 -12.44
CA GLY A 286 -4.12 26.35 -12.27
C GLY A 286 -5.20 25.34 -11.90
N LEU A 287 -6.46 25.77 -12.04
CA LEU A 287 -7.63 24.95 -11.74
C LEU A 287 -7.88 23.92 -12.84
N ASP A 288 -8.16 22.68 -12.45
CA ASP A 288 -8.72 21.68 -13.37
C ASP A 288 -10.03 22.21 -13.99
N PRO A 289 -10.27 21.95 -15.30
CA PRO A 289 -11.48 22.41 -15.98
C PRO A 289 -12.76 21.96 -15.25
N PRO A 290 -13.78 22.82 -15.05
CA PRO A 290 -14.99 22.41 -14.35
C PRO A 290 -15.71 21.28 -15.10
N LEU A 291 -16.18 20.26 -14.37
CA LEU A 291 -17.00 19.17 -14.92
C LEU A 291 -18.45 19.33 -14.48
N MET A 292 -19.35 19.44 -15.44
CA MET A 292 -20.78 19.50 -15.20
C MET A 292 -21.35 18.08 -15.29
N VAL A 293 -21.62 17.45 -14.15
CA VAL A 293 -22.08 16.06 -14.11
C VAL A 293 -23.52 15.93 -13.64
N ASN A 294 -24.25 15.03 -14.27
CA ASN A 294 -25.56 14.61 -13.81
C ASN A 294 -25.40 13.67 -12.60
N PRO A 295 -25.89 14.03 -11.40
CA PRO A 295 -25.73 13.19 -10.21
C PRO A 295 -26.34 11.79 -10.35
N VAL A 296 -27.37 11.63 -11.20
CA VAL A 296 -27.99 10.32 -11.47
C VAL A 296 -27.00 9.43 -12.22
N VAL A 297 -26.42 9.94 -13.30
CA VAL A 297 -25.43 9.22 -14.11
C VAL A 297 -24.17 8.90 -13.30
N VAL A 298 -23.71 9.82 -12.44
CA VAL A 298 -22.60 9.54 -11.51
C VAL A 298 -22.91 8.34 -10.61
N GLN A 299 -24.14 8.22 -10.11
CA GLN A 299 -24.54 7.07 -9.30
C GLN A 299 -24.66 5.79 -10.13
N GLU A 300 -25.13 5.87 -11.37
CA GLU A 300 -25.23 4.72 -12.29
C GLU A 300 -23.85 4.19 -12.67
N VAL A 301 -22.93 5.07 -13.10
CA VAL A 301 -21.52 4.73 -13.39
C VAL A 301 -20.84 4.16 -12.15
N LYS A 302 -21.06 4.76 -10.97
CA LYS A 302 -20.49 4.26 -9.70
C LYS A 302 -21.01 2.88 -9.31
N LYS A 303 -22.29 2.56 -9.61
CA LYS A 303 -22.95 1.29 -9.27
C LYS A 303 -22.82 0.23 -10.36
N ARG A 304 -22.23 0.54 -11.51
CA ARG A 304 -22.05 -0.39 -12.63
C ARG A 304 -21.29 -1.64 -12.17
N THR A 305 -21.93 -2.80 -12.35
CA THR A 305 -21.43 -4.14 -12.05
C THR A 305 -21.97 -5.11 -13.10
N PRO A 306 -21.27 -6.20 -13.46
CA PRO A 306 -19.94 -6.61 -12.99
C PRO A 306 -18.78 -5.93 -13.73
N LYS A 307 -19.03 -5.37 -14.93
CA LYS A 307 -18.01 -4.77 -15.80
C LYS A 307 -17.95 -3.25 -15.63
N LYS A 308 -16.97 -2.77 -14.87
CA LYS A 308 -16.68 -1.33 -14.75
C LYS A 308 -15.92 -0.84 -15.98
N LEU A 309 -16.17 0.40 -16.36
CA LEU A 309 -15.48 1.08 -17.46
C LEU A 309 -14.01 1.33 -17.09
N CYS A 310 -13.10 1.09 -18.04
CA CYS A 310 -11.69 1.38 -17.84
C CYS A 310 -11.41 2.89 -17.86
N ASN A 311 -10.95 3.46 -16.75
CA ASN A 311 -10.65 4.88 -16.67
C ASN A 311 -9.61 5.33 -17.71
N PHE A 312 -8.54 4.56 -17.91
CA PHE A 312 -7.48 4.93 -18.86
C PHE A 312 -7.98 4.88 -20.31
N TRP A 313 -8.68 3.81 -20.70
CA TRP A 313 -9.25 3.68 -22.03
C TRP A 313 -10.21 4.83 -22.35
N TYR A 314 -11.17 5.10 -21.48
CA TYR A 314 -12.23 6.07 -21.76
C TYR A 314 -11.82 7.54 -21.54
N LEU A 315 -10.85 7.82 -20.65
CA LEU A 315 -10.44 9.21 -20.35
C LEU A 315 -9.13 9.61 -21.03
N ARG A 316 -8.23 8.66 -21.36
CA ARG A 316 -6.99 8.93 -22.10
C ARG A 316 -7.01 8.44 -23.55
N GLY A 317 -7.96 7.58 -23.91
CA GLY A 317 -8.04 6.96 -25.24
C GLY A 317 -7.16 5.73 -25.41
N GLU A 318 -6.37 5.36 -24.39
CA GLU A 318 -5.47 4.21 -24.44
C GLU A 318 -5.42 3.46 -23.10
N CYS A 319 -5.24 2.15 -23.18
CA CYS A 319 -5.01 1.29 -22.02
C CYS A 319 -3.78 0.43 -22.29
N ASN A 320 -2.72 0.62 -21.49
CA ASN A 320 -1.46 -0.10 -21.67
C ASN A 320 -1.49 -1.55 -21.14
N ASN A 321 -2.59 -1.95 -20.51
CA ASN A 321 -2.76 -3.32 -20.02
C ASN A 321 -3.37 -4.21 -21.12
N ARG A 322 -2.62 -5.22 -21.57
CA ARG A 322 -3.05 -6.18 -22.58
C ARG A 322 -4.17 -7.11 -22.10
N GLU A 323 -4.21 -7.37 -20.80
CA GLU A 323 -5.26 -8.16 -20.14
C GLU A 323 -6.02 -7.28 -19.14
N CYS A 324 -6.65 -6.23 -19.66
CA CYS A 324 -7.41 -5.31 -18.82
C CYS A 324 -8.68 -5.97 -18.29
N ALA A 325 -8.84 -6.01 -16.96
CA ALA A 325 -10.04 -6.53 -16.29
C ALA A 325 -11.27 -5.58 -16.41
N PHE A 326 -11.08 -4.39 -16.97
CA PHE A 326 -12.13 -3.38 -17.15
C PHE A 326 -12.63 -3.38 -18.59
N GLU A 327 -13.88 -2.98 -18.77
CA GLU A 327 -14.52 -2.94 -20.08
C GLU A 327 -13.93 -1.84 -20.96
N HIS A 328 -13.63 -2.18 -22.21
CA HIS A 328 -13.19 -1.24 -23.27
C HIS A 328 -14.23 -1.11 -24.40
N ASP A 329 -15.17 -2.06 -24.49
CA ASP A 329 -16.10 -2.20 -25.63
C ASP A 329 -17.49 -1.59 -25.38
N HIS A 330 -17.71 -0.91 -24.25
CA HIS A 330 -18.96 -0.20 -23.99
C HIS A 330 -19.00 1.13 -24.75
N ASP A 331 -20.12 1.40 -25.41
CA ASP A 331 -20.39 2.68 -26.07
C ASP A 331 -20.73 3.76 -25.02
N ALA A 332 -19.70 4.27 -24.33
CA ALA A 332 -19.85 5.25 -23.27
C ALA A 332 -20.41 6.57 -23.82
N THR A 333 -21.52 7.02 -23.25
CA THR A 333 -22.10 8.34 -23.58
C THR A 333 -21.25 9.47 -23.01
N GLY A 334 -21.39 10.69 -23.56
CA GLY A 334 -20.67 11.87 -23.04
C GLY A 334 -20.95 12.12 -21.56
N GLU A 335 -22.19 11.91 -21.09
CA GLU A 335 -22.55 12.04 -19.68
C GLU A 335 -21.87 10.97 -18.80
N GLU A 336 -21.70 9.74 -19.31
CA GLU A 336 -20.97 8.68 -18.61
C GLU A 336 -19.47 9.00 -18.53
N LEU A 337 -18.88 9.57 -19.59
CA LEU A 337 -17.48 10.01 -19.60
C LEU A 337 -17.24 11.15 -18.61
N ASP A 338 -18.13 12.15 -18.56
CA ASP A 338 -18.04 13.26 -17.60
C ASP A 338 -18.19 12.75 -16.15
N ALA A 339 -19.13 11.82 -15.92
CA ALA A 339 -19.29 11.16 -14.63
C ALA A 339 -18.03 10.37 -14.23
N LEU A 340 -17.43 9.65 -15.17
CA LEU A 340 -16.19 8.90 -14.96
C LEU A 340 -15.01 9.85 -14.64
N ALA A 341 -14.88 10.94 -15.40
CA ALA A 341 -13.86 11.97 -15.18
C ALA A 341 -14.02 12.62 -13.79
N PHE A 342 -15.26 12.96 -13.40
CA PHE A 342 -15.53 13.53 -12.08
C PHE A 342 -15.16 12.58 -10.95
N LEU A 343 -15.52 11.28 -11.07
CA LEU A 343 -15.16 10.27 -10.07
C LEU A 343 -13.65 10.10 -9.94
N ASN A 344 -12.90 10.14 -11.06
CA ASN A 344 -11.44 10.07 -11.03
C ASN A 344 -10.81 11.32 -10.39
N ARG A 345 -11.37 12.51 -10.65
CA ARG A 345 -10.91 13.77 -10.04
C ARG A 345 -11.21 13.93 -8.55
N LEU A 346 -11.98 13.03 -7.94
CA LEU A 346 -12.09 12.95 -6.48
C LEU A 346 -10.86 12.32 -5.82
N HIS A 347 -9.91 11.80 -6.60
CA HIS A 347 -8.62 11.30 -6.13
C HIS A 347 -7.53 12.34 -6.42
N PRO A 348 -6.74 12.74 -5.40
CA PRO A 348 -5.65 13.69 -5.60
C PRO A 348 -4.57 13.07 -6.50
N CYS A 349 -4.06 13.85 -7.44
CA CYS A 349 -2.87 13.51 -8.19
C CYS A 349 -1.65 13.52 -7.26
N SER A 350 -0.81 12.49 -7.33
CA SER A 350 0.42 12.41 -6.50
C SER A 350 1.38 13.56 -6.75
N ASN A 351 1.37 14.15 -7.95
CA ASN A 351 2.22 15.28 -8.32
C ASN A 351 1.50 16.64 -8.15
N GLY A 352 0.22 16.65 -7.75
CA GLY A 352 -0.56 17.88 -7.54
C GLY A 352 -0.35 18.93 -8.63
N GLN A 353 -0.04 20.15 -8.20
CA GLN A 353 0.20 21.29 -9.10
C GLN A 353 1.51 21.19 -9.92
N GLU A 354 2.41 20.27 -9.58
CA GLU A 354 3.64 19.98 -10.34
C GLU A 354 3.44 18.91 -11.43
N CYS A 355 2.22 18.38 -11.57
CA CYS A 355 1.93 17.37 -12.57
C CYS A 355 2.06 17.94 -13.99
N VAL A 356 2.99 17.38 -14.77
CA VAL A 356 3.27 17.77 -16.17
C VAL A 356 2.40 17.02 -17.20
N LEU A 357 1.53 16.12 -16.76
CA LEU A 357 0.67 15.35 -17.65
C LEU A 357 -0.58 16.16 -18.02
N ASP A 358 -0.68 16.56 -19.29
CA ASP A 358 -1.82 17.30 -19.84
C ASP A 358 -3.12 16.49 -19.77
N ASN A 359 -3.05 15.18 -20.02
CA ASN A 359 -4.18 14.23 -19.93
C ASN A 359 -4.28 13.52 -18.56
N CYS A 360 -3.89 14.21 -17.48
CA CYS A 360 -4.07 13.68 -16.14
C CYS A 360 -5.56 13.55 -15.81
N ILE A 361 -5.96 12.37 -15.34
CA ILE A 361 -7.36 12.03 -15.02
C ILE A 361 -7.70 12.28 -13.55
N TYR A 362 -6.68 12.52 -12.71
CA TYR A 362 -6.80 12.80 -11.29
C TYR A 362 -7.00 14.30 -11.03
N GLY A 363 -7.48 14.64 -9.83
CA GLY A 363 -7.68 16.04 -9.44
C GLY A 363 -6.40 16.64 -8.89
N HIS A 364 -6.07 17.87 -9.29
CA HIS A 364 -4.94 18.65 -8.76
C HIS A 364 -5.40 19.70 -7.74
N HIS A 365 -6.72 19.80 -7.53
CA HIS A 365 -7.34 20.56 -6.45
C HIS A 365 -8.66 19.88 -6.07
N CYS A 366 -9.21 20.19 -4.89
CA CYS A 366 -10.44 19.56 -4.43
C CYS A 366 -11.66 20.00 -5.27
N PRO A 367 -12.36 19.10 -5.99
CA PRO A 367 -13.53 19.48 -6.80
C PRO A 367 -14.82 19.65 -5.96
N SER A 368 -14.75 19.42 -4.64
CA SER A 368 -15.89 19.48 -3.72
C SER A 368 -15.95 20.77 -2.90
N THR A 369 -15.13 21.76 -3.25
CA THR A 369 -15.14 23.09 -2.65
C THR A 369 -16.27 23.92 -3.22
N ILE A 370 -17.12 24.43 -2.34
CA ILE A 370 -18.21 25.32 -2.69
C ILE A 370 -17.83 26.72 -2.20
N SER A 371 -17.58 27.63 -3.13
CA SER A 371 -17.38 29.05 -2.85
C SER A 371 -18.73 29.77 -2.93
N ARG A 372 -19.03 30.63 -1.95
CA ARG A 372 -20.23 31.48 -1.94
C ARG A 372 -19.80 32.93 -1.67
N PRO A 373 -20.47 33.92 -2.27
CA PRO A 373 -20.18 35.32 -1.98
C PRO A 373 -20.27 35.60 -0.48
N ASN A 374 -19.25 36.28 0.06
CA ASN A 374 -19.16 36.68 1.47
C ASN A 374 -19.17 35.52 2.50
N GLN A 375 -18.82 34.30 2.11
CA GLN A 375 -18.64 33.17 3.04
C GLN A 375 -17.30 32.48 2.80
N PRO A 376 -16.64 31.95 3.85
CA PRO A 376 -15.46 31.14 3.66
C PRO A 376 -15.82 29.90 2.83
N PRO A 377 -14.95 29.47 1.90
CA PRO A 377 -15.19 28.28 1.08
C PRO A 377 -15.50 27.06 1.95
N LEU A 378 -16.40 26.19 1.48
CA LEU A 378 -16.81 25.00 2.22
C LEU A 378 -16.50 23.74 1.40
N CYS A 379 -15.66 22.86 1.95
CA CYS A 379 -15.49 21.51 1.43
C CYS A 379 -16.64 20.63 1.92
N ASN A 380 -17.45 20.15 0.96
CA ASN A 380 -18.61 19.29 1.22
C ASN A 380 -18.28 17.79 1.03
N ALA A 381 -17.02 17.44 0.78
CA ALA A 381 -16.60 16.05 0.65
C ALA A 381 -16.71 15.30 1.98
N TYR A 382 -17.29 14.10 1.94
CA TYR A 382 -17.28 13.19 3.07
C TYR A 382 -15.97 12.40 3.08
N GLY A 383 -15.05 12.72 3.99
CA GLY A 383 -13.69 12.14 4.02
C GLY A 383 -12.84 12.64 2.85
N CYS A 384 -12.61 13.95 2.78
CA CYS A 384 -11.79 14.57 1.74
C CYS A 384 -10.36 14.00 1.76
N LYS A 385 -9.82 13.67 0.58
CA LYS A 385 -8.47 13.10 0.41
C LYS A 385 -7.42 14.14 0.00
N PHE A 386 -7.86 15.34 -0.36
CA PHE A 386 -7.01 16.46 -0.77
C PHE A 386 -6.36 17.10 0.45
N TYR A 387 -5.14 17.61 0.29
CA TYR A 387 -4.42 18.34 1.33
C TYR A 387 -5.05 19.72 1.57
N LYS A 388 -4.67 20.40 2.65
CA LYS A 388 -5.22 21.72 2.97
C LYS A 388 -4.90 22.73 1.87
N GLU A 389 -3.72 22.60 1.27
CA GLU A 389 -3.15 23.43 0.21
C GLU A 389 -3.89 23.24 -1.13
N ASP A 390 -4.55 22.10 -1.31
CA ASP A 390 -5.38 21.79 -2.48
C ASP A 390 -6.80 22.39 -2.39
N HIS A 391 -7.03 23.26 -1.40
CA HIS A 391 -8.28 23.98 -1.22
C HIS A 391 -8.03 25.50 -1.20
N PRO A 392 -9.04 26.30 -1.53
CA PRO A 392 -8.99 27.74 -1.28
C PRO A 392 -8.61 28.07 0.18
N PRO A 393 -7.91 29.19 0.41
CA PRO A 393 -7.63 29.68 1.75
C PRO A 393 -8.90 29.75 2.62
N ASP A 394 -8.74 29.47 3.91
CA ASP A 394 -9.81 29.50 4.91
C ASP A 394 -10.98 28.53 4.65
N THR A 395 -10.78 27.51 3.82
CA THR A 395 -11.79 26.48 3.57
C THR A 395 -12.21 25.79 4.87
N ARG A 396 -13.51 25.76 5.12
CA ARG A 396 -14.14 24.99 6.20
C ARG A 396 -14.50 23.60 5.71
N TYR A 397 -14.44 22.62 6.59
CA TYR A 397 -14.76 21.22 6.26
C TYR A 397 -16.08 20.83 6.91
N LYS A 398 -17.10 20.53 6.10
CA LYS A 398 -18.45 20.20 6.60
C LYS A 398 -18.48 18.91 7.40
N HIS A 399 -17.67 17.94 7.00
CA HIS A 399 -17.52 16.65 7.67
C HIS A 399 -16.17 16.63 8.37
N SER A 400 -16.16 16.38 9.69
CA SER A 400 -15.05 16.62 10.63
C SER A 400 -13.82 15.71 10.47
N ASN A 401 -13.59 15.14 9.29
CA ASN A 401 -12.33 14.50 8.95
C ASN A 401 -11.52 15.53 8.15
N SER A 402 -10.69 16.30 8.86
CA SER A 402 -9.77 17.29 8.29
C SER A 402 -8.94 16.68 7.15
N PRO A 403 -8.52 17.49 6.16
CA PRO A 403 -7.58 17.05 5.12
C PRO A 403 -6.28 16.52 5.75
N ASN A 404 -5.57 15.63 5.06
CA ASN A 404 -4.24 15.17 5.49
C ASN A 404 -3.36 16.39 5.83
N THR A 405 -2.79 16.45 7.03
CA THR A 405 -1.95 17.58 7.50
C THR A 405 -0.46 17.21 7.61
N GLU A 406 0.07 16.37 6.73
CA GLU A 406 1.49 16.01 6.77
C GLU A 406 2.20 16.30 5.44
N TYR A 407 3.26 17.10 5.55
CA TYR A 407 4.26 17.55 4.58
C TYR A 407 3.96 18.81 3.73
N GLY A 408 4.25 19.97 4.31
CA GLY A 408 4.82 21.12 3.59
C GLY A 408 6.32 21.18 3.88
N TYR A 409 7.13 21.33 2.84
CA TYR A 409 8.59 21.41 2.88
C TYR A 409 9.14 22.42 3.90
N ASN A 410 10.12 21.97 4.69
CA ASN A 410 11.36 22.67 5.02
C ASN A 410 12.44 21.63 5.35
#